data_AF-A0A5R2N9I1-F1
#
_entry.id   AF-A0A5R2N9I1-F1
#
_cell.length_a   1.000
_cell.length_b   1.000
_cell.length_c   1.000
_cell.angle_alpha   90.00
_cell.angle_beta   90.00
_cell.angle_gamma   90.00
#
_symmetry.space_group_name_H-M   'P 1'
#
loop_
_entity.id
_entity.type
_entity.pdbx_description
1 polymer ?
#
loop_
_entity_poly.entity_id
_entity_poly.type
_entity_poly.pdbx_seq_one_letter_code
_entity_poly.pdbx_strand_id
1 'polypeptide(L)'
;MGATAHRSGRLRLELLTALGDRIREIEDPRELAYAAAELLGRHLEVSRAGYGTIDLEDESISIDRDWNAPGIKSLAGTLKFRDYGSYIDD
;
A
#
# COMPACT_ATOMS: atom_id res chain seq x y z
N MET A 1 12.27 -6.33 -27.03
CA MET A 1 11.36 -6.52 -25.88
C MET A 1 11.94 -7.41 -24.75
N GLY A 2 13.27 -7.53 -24.58
CA GLY A 2 13.85 -8.41 -23.56
C GLY A 2 14.25 -7.71 -22.24
N ALA A 3 14.67 -6.44 -22.31
CA ALA A 3 15.26 -5.73 -21.17
C ALA A 3 14.24 -5.27 -20.10
N THR A 4 13.01 -4.97 -20.49
CA THR A 4 11.95 -4.49 -19.57
C THR A 4 11.38 -5.61 -18.69
N ALA A 5 11.16 -6.80 -19.26
CA ALA A 5 10.67 -7.97 -18.51
C ALA A 5 11.68 -8.47 -17.46
N HIS A 6 12.97 -8.54 -17.81
CA HIS A 6 14.03 -8.93 -16.86
C HIS A 6 14.23 -7.89 -15.76
N ARG A 7 14.15 -6.59 -16.10
CA ARG A 7 14.20 -5.50 -15.11
C ARG A 7 13.03 -5.58 -14.12
N SER A 8 11.81 -5.82 -14.60
CA SER A 8 10.63 -5.93 -13.74
C SER A 8 10.69 -7.15 -12.81
N GLY A 9 11.19 -8.29 -13.30
CA GLY A 9 11.41 -9.48 -12.47
C GLY A 9 12.44 -9.29 -11.36
N ARG A 10 13.57 -8.63 -11.66
CA ARG A 10 14.60 -8.33 -10.65
C ARG A 10 14.09 -7.37 -9.58
N LEU A 11 13.41 -6.30 -10.00
CA LEU A 11 12.80 -5.32 -9.10
C LEU A 11 11.79 -5.98 -8.14
N ARG A 12 10.92 -6.84 -8.67
CA ARG A 12 9.99 -7.63 -7.86
C ARG A 12 10.69 -8.53 -6.84
N LEU A 13 11.78 -9.19 -7.23
CA LEU A 13 12.51 -10.07 -6.32
C LEU A 13 13.16 -9.28 -5.17
N GLU A 14 13.78 -8.14 -5.48
CA GLU A 14 14.38 -7.22 -4.49
C GLU A 14 13.34 -6.73 -3.48
N LEU A 15 12.16 -6.35 -3.96
CA LEU A 15 11.02 -5.96 -3.14
C LEU A 15 10.58 -7.08 -2.17
N LEU A 16 10.43 -8.31 -2.68
CA LEU A 16 9.99 -9.45 -1.88
C LEU A 16 11.02 -9.85 -0.83
N THR A 17 12.32 -9.78 -1.16
CA THR A 17 13.39 -10.02 -0.19
C THR A 17 13.35 -8.99 0.94
N ALA A 18 13.30 -7.69 0.59
CA ALA A 18 13.24 -6.62 1.58
C ALA A 18 11.99 -6.72 2.46
N LEU A 19 10.84 -7.08 1.88
CA LEU A 19 9.62 -7.33 2.66
C LEU A 19 9.78 -8.52 3.61
N GLY A 20 10.40 -9.61 3.15
CA GLY A 20 10.68 -10.79 3.97
C GLY A 20 11.61 -10.51 5.15
N ASP A 21 12.56 -9.59 5.01
CA ASP A 21 13.40 -9.12 6.13
C ASP A 21 12.56 -8.34 7.15
N ARG A 22 11.68 -7.44 6.71
CA ARG A 22 10.80 -6.67 7.60
C ARG A 22 9.81 -7.53 8.38
N ILE A 23 9.24 -8.55 7.75
CA ILE A 23 8.32 -9.50 8.42
C ILE A 23 9.02 -10.23 9.58
N ARG A 24 10.32 -10.48 9.48
CA ARG A 24 11.09 -11.16 10.55
C ARG A 24 11.46 -10.23 11.71
N GLU A 25 11.59 -8.93 11.46
CA GLU A 25 12.08 -7.95 12.44
C GLU A 25 10.97 -7.19 13.16
N ILE A 26 9.79 -7.02 12.52
CA ILE A 26 8.71 -6.18 13.04
C ILE A 26 7.60 -7.06 13.62
N GLU A 27 7.39 -6.94 14.93
CA GLU A 27 6.36 -7.70 15.65
C GLU A 27 4.98 -7.01 15.65
N ASP A 28 4.91 -5.68 15.59
CA ASP A 28 3.62 -4.96 15.53
C ASP A 28 3.07 -5.02 14.08
N PRO A 29 1.89 -5.64 13.86
CA PRO A 29 1.28 -5.71 12.53
C PRO A 29 1.04 -4.35 11.87
N ARG A 30 0.79 -3.28 12.64
CA ARG A 30 0.60 -1.91 12.12
C ARG A 30 1.90 -1.34 11.58
N GLU A 31 2.99 -1.53 12.31
CA GLU A 31 4.32 -1.10 11.87
C GLU A 31 4.78 -1.90 10.66
N LEU A 32 4.46 -3.20 10.61
CA LEU A 32 4.74 -4.05 9.45
C LEU A 32 3.95 -3.59 8.22
N ALA A 33 2.66 -3.31 8.38
CA ALA A 33 1.81 -2.82 7.31
C ALA A 33 2.30 -1.47 6.76
N TYR A 34 2.72 -0.57 7.64
CA TYR A 34 3.32 0.71 7.24
C TYR A 34 4.65 0.51 6.51
N ALA A 35 5.56 -0.31 7.04
CA ALA A 35 6.85 -0.58 6.40
C ALA A 35 6.67 -1.21 5.01
N ALA A 36 5.71 -2.12 4.85
CA ALA A 36 5.35 -2.70 3.55
C ALA A 36 4.80 -1.64 2.59
N ALA A 37 3.90 -0.77 3.06
CA ALA A 37 3.35 0.32 2.29
C ALA A 37 4.42 1.32 1.83
N GLU A 38 5.35 1.70 2.71
CA GLU A 38 6.48 2.56 2.36
C GLU A 38 7.38 1.92 1.29
N LEU A 39 7.74 0.65 1.49
CA LEU A 39 8.60 -0.07 0.56
C LEU A 39 7.95 -0.15 -0.83
N LEU A 40 6.66 -0.49 -0.89
CA LEU A 40 5.88 -0.52 -2.12
C LEU A 40 5.74 0.86 -2.75
N GLY A 41 5.45 1.88 -1.95
CA GLY A 41 5.27 3.25 -2.41
C GLY A 41 6.51 3.79 -3.12
N ARG A 42 7.69 3.58 -2.51
CA ARG A 42 8.98 3.96 -3.09
C ARG A 42 9.34 3.13 -4.32
N HIS A 43 9.08 1.83 -4.29
CA HIS A 43 9.48 0.92 -5.36
C HIS A 43 8.60 1.03 -6.62
N LEU A 44 7.31 1.32 -6.45
CA LEU A 44 6.35 1.50 -7.54
C LEU A 44 6.22 2.96 -7.99
N GLU A 45 6.94 3.89 -7.35
CA GLU A 45 6.92 5.33 -7.65
C GLU A 45 5.50 5.94 -7.60
N VAL A 46 4.68 5.47 -6.66
CA VAL A 46 3.30 5.97 -6.46
C VAL A 46 3.26 7.09 -5.43
N SER A 47 2.24 7.95 -5.51
CA SER A 47 2.09 9.08 -4.59
C SER A 47 1.69 8.68 -3.17
N ARG A 48 1.04 7.51 -3.02
CA ARG A 48 0.56 6.98 -1.74
C ARG A 48 0.44 5.46 -1.81
N ALA A 49 0.70 4.80 -0.68
CA ALA A 49 0.44 3.39 -0.47
C ALA A 49 0.00 3.17 0.98
N GLY A 50 -0.90 2.23 1.23
CA GLY A 50 -1.41 1.96 2.56
C GLY A 50 -2.06 0.59 2.64
N TYR A 51 -2.26 0.12 3.87
CA TYR A 51 -3.05 -1.07 4.16
C TYR A 51 -4.34 -0.63 4.84
N GLY A 52 -5.47 -1.13 4.34
CA GLY A 52 -6.77 -0.83 4.90
C GLY A 52 -7.65 -2.06 4.96
N THR A 53 -8.56 -2.06 5.93
CA THR A 53 -9.60 -3.08 6.07
C THR A 53 -10.90 -2.55 5.51
N ILE A 54 -11.55 -3.34 4.67
CA ILE A 54 -12.84 -3.00 4.07
C ILE A 54 -13.95 -3.58 4.94
N ASP A 55 -14.91 -2.73 5.27
CA ASP A 55 -16.22 -3.12 5.77
C ASP A 55 -17.23 -3.01 4.60
N LEU A 56 -17.76 -4.16 4.17
CA LEU A 56 -18.70 -4.23 3.05
C LEU A 56 -20.13 -3.85 3.46
N GLU A 57 -20.49 -3.99 4.73
CA GLU A 57 -21.83 -3.64 5.23
C GLU A 57 -21.95 -2.12 5.40
N ASP A 58 -20.89 -1.50 5.93
CA ASP A 58 -20.79 -0.07 6.15
C ASP A 58 -20.25 0.71 4.92
N GLU A 59 -19.93 -0.02 3.83
CA GLU A 59 -19.33 0.49 2.60
C GLU A 59 -18.14 1.42 2.87
N SER A 60 -17.24 0.99 3.76
CA SER A 60 -16.14 1.81 4.24
C SER A 60 -14.81 1.09 4.19
N ILE A 61 -13.74 1.87 4.12
CA ILE A 61 -12.37 1.39 4.27
C ILE A 61 -11.73 2.12 5.44
N SER A 62 -11.14 1.37 6.36
CA SER A 62 -10.36 1.90 7.47
C SER A 62 -8.88 1.71 7.21
N ILE A 63 -8.15 2.81 7.10
CA ILE A 63 -6.70 2.85 6.88
C ILE A 63 -6.06 3.33 8.18
N ASP A 64 -5.34 2.45 8.87
CA ASP A 64 -4.69 2.81 10.15
C ASP A 64 -3.54 3.80 9.93
N ARG A 65 -2.68 3.51 8.94
CA ARG A 65 -1.57 4.38 8.54
C ARG A 65 -1.23 4.16 7.08
N ASP A 66 -0.95 5.25 6.36
CA ASP A 66 -0.48 5.23 4.99
C ASP A 66 0.90 5.88 4.84
N TRP A 67 1.67 5.39 3.88
CA TRP A 67 2.85 6.07 3.40
C TRP A 67 2.46 7.06 2.29
N ASN A 68 2.98 8.27 2.39
CA ASN A 68 2.71 9.37 1.47
C ASN A 68 4.03 9.96 0.98
N ALA A 69 4.12 10.25 -0.32
CA ALA A 69 5.23 11.03 -0.85
C ALA A 69 5.21 12.46 -0.27
N PRO A 70 6.36 13.17 -0.24
CA PRO A 70 6.42 14.54 0.27
C PRO A 70 5.37 15.44 -0.40
N GLY A 71 4.55 16.11 0.43
CA GLY A 71 3.48 17.00 -0.03
C GLY A 71 2.13 16.32 -0.31
N ILE A 72 2.05 14.99 -0.22
CA ILE A 72 0.78 14.25 -0.35
C ILE A 72 0.09 14.16 1.00
N LYS A 73 -1.21 14.48 1.03
CA LYS A 73 -2.05 14.35 2.23
C LYS A 73 -2.40 12.89 2.47
N SER A 74 -2.28 12.50 3.74
CA SER A 74 -2.72 11.21 4.25
C SER A 74 -4.23 11.02 4.05
N LEU A 75 -4.59 9.76 3.81
CA LEU A 75 -5.95 9.22 3.82
C LEU A 75 -6.19 8.28 5.01
N ALA A 76 -5.30 8.26 5.99
CA ALA A 76 -5.51 7.51 7.22
C ALA A 76 -6.82 7.95 7.90
N GLY A 77 -7.53 6.97 8.44
CA GLY A 77 -8.89 7.10 8.95
C GLY A 77 -9.88 6.21 8.22
N THR A 78 -11.15 6.39 8.53
CA THR A 78 -12.26 5.68 7.90
C THR A 78 -12.82 6.52 6.77
N LEU A 79 -12.84 5.95 5.56
CA LEU A 79 -13.34 6.59 4.36
C LEU A 79 -14.58 5.82 3.88
N LYS A 80 -15.63 6.53 3.47
CA LYS A 80 -16.77 5.90 2.79
C LYS A 80 -16.44 5.73 1.32
N PHE A 81 -16.77 4.59 0.74
CA PHE A 81 -16.56 4.38 -0.70
C PHE A 81 -17.27 5.44 -1.55
N ARG A 82 -18.45 5.87 -1.10
CA ARG A 82 -19.26 6.91 -1.75
C ARG A 82 -18.58 8.28 -1.82
N ASP A 83 -17.62 8.57 -0.94
CA ASP A 83 -16.88 9.84 -0.96
C ASP A 83 -15.76 9.84 -2.01
N TYR A 84 -15.32 8.67 -2.47
CA TYR A 84 -14.16 8.50 -3.37
C TYR A 84 -14.51 7.96 -4.75
N GLY A 85 -15.76 7.59 -5.01
CA GLY A 85 -16.24 7.36 -6.38
C GLY A 85 -17.64 6.76 -6.44
N SER A 86 -18.37 7.09 -7.52
CA SER A 86 -19.56 6.35 -7.96
C SER A 86 -19.21 5.00 -8.61
N TYR A 87 -18.07 4.40 -8.26
CA TYR A 87 -17.56 3.17 -8.87
C TYR A 87 -18.28 1.92 -8.35
N ILE A 88 -19.26 2.11 -7.46
CA ILE A 88 -20.22 1.11 -7.01
C ILE A 88 -21.58 1.42 -7.65
N ASP A 89 -21.61 1.51 -8.98
CA ASP A 89 -22.84 1.35 -9.75
C ASP A 89 -22.66 0.16 -10.70
N ASP A 90 -23.56 -0.82 -10.50
CA ASP A 90 -23.76 -2.16 -11.09
C ASP A 90 -22.90 -3.35 -10.61
#